data_AF-A0A483YXN3-F1
#
_entry.id   AF-A0A483YXN3-F1
#
_cell.length_a   1.000
_cell.length_b   1.000
_cell.length_c   1.000
_cell.angle_alpha   90.00
_cell.angle_beta   90.00
_cell.angle_gamma   90.00
#
_symmetry.space_group_name_H-M   'P 1'
#
loop_
_entity.id
_entity.type
_entity.pdbx_description
1 polymer ?
#
loop_
_entity_poly.entity_id
_entity_poly.type
_entity_poly.pdbx_seq_one_letter_code
_entity_poly.pdbx_strand_id
1 'polypeptide(L)'
;ALVPIDTSTLFNSQFREVVIKGTRLTGRIGYSANYAAYVHEAKGIHLGKNTPRPVRKGEAPGSRGNIWDTSGEPKFLEKGAENARDRVDAVIRREMEL
;
A
#
# COMPACT_ATOMS: atom_id res chain seq x y z
N ALA A 1 3.20 -7.62 -3.26
CA ALA A 1 2.39 -6.49 -2.79
C ALA A 1 3.22 -5.23 -3.01
N LEU A 2 2.63 -4.13 -3.48
CA LEU A 2 3.36 -2.91 -3.89
C LEU A 2 4.02 -2.12 -2.73
N VAL A 3 4.02 -2.67 -1.52
CA VAL A 3 4.32 -1.98 -0.27
C VAL A 3 5.53 -2.64 0.40
N PRO A 4 6.51 -1.87 0.90
CA PRO A 4 7.62 -2.43 1.66
C PRO A 4 7.14 -2.95 3.02
N ILE A 5 7.63 -4.13 3.42
CA ILE A 5 7.23 -4.82 4.65
C ILE A 5 8.42 -4.83 5.61
N ASP A 6 8.29 -4.15 6.75
CA ASP A 6 9.25 -4.23 7.88
C ASP A 6 8.53 -4.91 9.07
N THR A 7 7.66 -4.19 9.74
CA THR A 7 6.83 -4.69 10.86
C THR A 7 5.45 -5.20 10.43
N SER A 8 5.19 -5.28 9.12
CA SER A 8 3.85 -5.48 8.52
C SER A 8 2.81 -4.40 8.85
N THR A 9 3.13 -3.39 9.67
CA THR A 9 2.19 -2.34 10.08
C THR A 9 1.59 -1.59 8.90
N LEU A 10 2.42 -1.18 7.94
CA LEU A 10 1.93 -0.46 6.75
C LEU A 10 1.00 -1.35 5.93
N PHE A 11 1.42 -2.58 5.65
CA PHE A 11 0.62 -3.54 4.89
C PHE A 11 -0.74 -3.81 5.58
N ASN A 12 -0.73 -4.04 6.90
CA ASN A 12 -1.92 -4.31 7.69
C ASN A 12 -2.81 -3.08 7.92
N SER A 13 -2.31 -1.88 7.65
CA SER A 13 -3.10 -0.63 7.75
C SER A 13 -3.96 -0.36 6.51
N GLN A 14 -3.90 -1.22 5.50
CA GLN A 14 -4.72 -1.11 4.29
C GLN A 14 -6.21 -1.22 4.59
N PHE A 15 -7.00 -0.32 4.02
CA PHE A 15 -8.45 -0.38 4.08
C PHE A 15 -9.08 -0.11 2.72
N ARG A 16 -10.30 -0.62 2.54
CA ARG A 16 -11.20 -0.31 1.42
C ARG A 16 -12.57 0.00 2.00
N GLU A 17 -13.16 1.10 1.58
CA GLU A 17 -14.45 1.59 2.06
C GLU A 17 -15.33 1.91 0.85
N VAL A 18 -16.61 1.57 0.92
CA VAL A 18 -17.62 1.98 -0.05
C VAL A 18 -18.71 2.73 0.71
N VAL A 19 -18.92 3.99 0.35
CA VAL A 19 -19.90 4.88 0.99
C VAL A 19 -21.02 5.17 0.01
N ILE A 20 -22.24 4.84 0.40
CA ILE A 20 -23.48 5.15 -0.34
C ILE A 20 -24.10 6.41 0.27
N LYS A 21 -24.30 7.45 -0.53
CA LYS A 21 -25.02 8.67 -0.13
C LYS A 21 -26.09 9.00 -1.17
N GLY A 22 -27.33 8.60 -0.90
CA GLY A 22 -28.43 8.72 -1.85
C GLY A 22 -28.10 7.95 -3.13
N THR A 23 -28.09 8.64 -4.27
CA THR A 23 -27.73 8.09 -5.58
C THR A 23 -26.24 8.09 -5.87
N ARG A 24 -25.39 8.58 -4.95
CA ARG A 24 -23.95 8.66 -5.15
C ARG A 24 -23.22 7.55 -4.40
N LEU A 25 -22.56 6.68 -5.16
CA LEU A 25 -21.62 5.70 -4.65
C LEU A 25 -20.20 6.27 -4.65
N THR A 26 -19.44 6.07 -3.56
CA THR A 26 -18.04 6.52 -3.46
C THR A 26 -17.18 5.40 -2.89
N GLY A 27 -16.30 4.84 -3.72
CA GLY A 27 -15.24 3.92 -3.27
C GLY A 27 -14.01 4.67 -2.78
N ARG A 28 -13.40 4.20 -1.70
CA ARG A 28 -12.13 4.71 -1.14
C ARG A 28 -11.23 3.54 -0.84
N ILE A 29 -9.95 3.69 -1.14
CA ILE A 29 -8.91 2.79 -0.67
C ILE A 29 -7.80 3.63 -0.03
N GLY A 30 -7.13 3.10 0.97
CA GLY A 30 -6.12 3.87 1.68
C GLY A 30 -5.37 3.06 2.72
N TYR A 31 -4.57 3.76 3.51
CA TYR A 31 -3.74 3.22 4.57
C TYR A 31 -3.95 4.09 5.81
N SER A 32 -4.19 3.48 6.96
CA SER A 32 -4.36 4.20 8.23
C SER A 32 -3.02 4.58 8.89
N ALA A 33 -1.91 4.01 8.42
CA ALA A 33 -0.58 4.39 8.90
C ALA A 33 -0.16 5.76 8.33
N ASN A 34 0.00 6.77 9.19
CA ASN A 34 0.40 8.12 8.78
C ASN A 34 1.71 8.15 7.97
N TYR A 35 2.63 7.24 8.25
CA TYR A 35 3.91 7.19 7.54
C TYR A 35 3.80 6.66 6.10
N ALA A 36 2.62 6.21 5.68
CA ALA A 36 2.34 5.77 4.31
C ALA A 36 2.66 6.85 3.27
N ALA A 37 2.37 8.13 3.56
CA ALA A 37 2.65 9.24 2.65
C ALA A 37 4.15 9.41 2.37
N TYR A 38 4.99 9.29 3.41
CA TYR A 38 6.45 9.37 3.24
C TYR A 38 7.01 8.19 2.46
N VAL A 39 6.48 6.98 2.68
CA VAL A 39 6.87 5.79 1.92
C VAL A 39 6.40 5.90 0.47
N HIS A 40 5.23 6.48 0.24
CA HIS A 40 4.64 6.71 -1.08
C HIS A 40 5.49 7.66 -1.94
N GLU A 41 5.99 8.76 -1.33
CA GLU A 41 6.85 9.74 -1.99
C GLU A 41 8.33 9.34 -2.07
N ALA A 42 8.72 8.24 -1.42
CA ALA A 42 10.12 7.81 -1.45
C ALA A 42 10.58 7.52 -2.88
N LYS A 43 11.73 8.06 -3.28
CA LYS A 43 12.30 7.95 -4.64
C LYS A 43 12.65 6.52 -5.09
N GLY A 44 12.36 5.49 -4.29
CA GLY A 44 12.64 4.09 -4.62
C GLY A 44 14.14 3.78 -4.79
N ILE A 45 15.03 4.58 -4.20
CA ILE A 45 16.49 4.47 -4.45
C ILE A 45 17.10 3.11 -4.10
N HIS A 46 16.43 2.30 -3.26
CA HIS A 46 16.86 0.96 -2.85
C HIS A 46 16.03 -0.16 -3.49
N LEU A 47 15.12 0.17 -4.41
CA LEU A 47 14.27 -0.81 -5.09
C LEU A 47 15.12 -1.84 -5.84
N GLY A 48 14.94 -3.12 -5.52
CA GLY A 48 15.63 -4.23 -6.15
C GLY A 48 17.14 -4.30 -5.86
N LYS A 49 17.68 -3.42 -5.00
CA LYS A 49 19.10 -3.38 -4.67
C LYS A 49 19.51 -4.35 -3.55
N ASN A 50 18.55 -5.08 -2.98
CA ASN A 50 18.76 -5.96 -1.82
C ASN A 50 19.53 -5.25 -0.69
N THR A 51 19.25 -3.95 -0.47
CA THR A 51 19.91 -3.19 0.59
C THR A 51 19.33 -3.58 1.95
N PRO A 52 20.11 -4.22 2.84
CA PRO A 52 19.59 -4.62 4.15
C PRO A 52 19.20 -3.39 4.97
N ARG A 53 18.10 -3.51 5.70
CA ARG A 53 17.64 -2.44 6.58
C ARG A 53 18.57 -2.33 7.81
N PRO A 54 18.87 -1.11 8.30
CA PRO A 54 19.66 -0.93 9.51
C PRO A 54 19.01 -1.68 10.69
N VAL A 55 19.83 -2.44 11.42
CA VAL A 55 19.37 -3.22 12.58
C VAL A 55 19.47 -2.41 13.86
N ARG A 56 18.59 -2.69 14.82
CA ARG A 56 18.68 -2.09 16.16
C ARG A 56 19.78 -2.77 16.98
N LYS A 57 20.23 -2.11 18.05
CA LYS A 57 21.20 -2.70 18.97
C LYS A 57 20.66 -4.04 19.52
N GLY A 58 21.39 -5.13 19.28
CA GLY A 58 21.02 -6.48 19.69
C GLY A 58 20.27 -7.31 18.65
N GLU A 59 19.92 -6.74 17.49
CA GLU A 59 19.35 -7.49 16.36
C GLU A 59 20.48 -8.01 15.43
N ALA A 60 20.31 -9.22 14.88
CA ALA A 60 21.29 -9.81 13.95
C ALA A 60 21.27 -9.07 12.60
N PRO A 61 22.43 -8.83 11.95
CA PRO A 61 22.48 -8.25 10.60
C PRO A 61 21.56 -8.99 9.62
N GLY A 62 20.76 -8.24 8.85
CA GLY A 62 19.82 -8.80 7.87
C GLY A 62 18.49 -9.31 8.42
N SER A 63 18.31 -9.37 9.75
CA SER A 63 17.06 -9.85 10.38
C SER A 63 15.80 -9.04 10.07
N ARG A 64 15.96 -7.80 9.59
CA ARG A 64 14.87 -6.87 9.26
C ARG A 64 14.49 -6.82 7.77
N GLY A 65 15.07 -7.69 6.95
CA GLY A 65 14.88 -7.67 5.50
C GLY A 65 15.47 -6.44 4.82
N ASN A 66 15.07 -6.21 3.57
CA ASN A 66 15.58 -5.09 2.77
C ASN A 66 14.71 -3.83 2.90
N ILE A 67 15.30 -2.67 2.59
CA ILE A 67 14.59 -1.37 2.63
C ILE A 67 13.46 -1.33 1.58
N TRP A 68 13.67 -1.99 0.45
CA TRP A 68 12.69 -2.24 -0.61
C TRP A 68 12.95 -3.61 -1.24
N ASP A 69 12.06 -4.56 -1.01
CA ASP A 69 12.06 -5.81 -1.77
C ASP A 69 11.53 -5.59 -3.19
N THR A 70 11.77 -6.55 -4.08
CA THR A 70 11.48 -6.47 -5.53
C THR A 70 10.02 -6.15 -5.88
N SER A 71 9.09 -6.31 -4.94
CA SER A 71 7.67 -6.06 -5.16
C SER A 71 7.17 -4.70 -4.68
N GLY A 72 7.95 -3.94 -3.89
CA GLY A 72 7.54 -2.62 -3.41
C GLY A 72 7.75 -1.53 -4.46
N GLU A 73 6.83 -0.59 -4.63
CA GLU A 73 6.98 0.46 -5.64
C GLU A 73 6.67 1.85 -5.07
N PRO A 74 7.47 2.89 -5.42
CA PRO A 74 7.05 4.27 -5.20
C PRO A 74 5.69 4.52 -5.82
N LYS A 75 4.95 5.46 -5.24
CA LYS A 75 3.59 5.78 -5.66
C LYS A 75 2.59 4.63 -5.53
N PHE A 76 2.84 3.67 -4.64
CA PHE A 76 1.95 2.49 -4.44
C PHE A 76 0.49 2.82 -4.11
N LEU A 77 0.19 3.98 -3.52
CA LEU A 77 -1.19 4.43 -3.29
C LEU A 77 -1.91 4.74 -4.61
N GLU A 78 -1.29 5.52 -5.49
CA GLU A 78 -1.81 5.87 -6.81
C GLU A 78 -1.95 4.61 -7.67
N LYS A 79 -0.87 3.84 -7.78
CA LYS A 79 -0.86 2.58 -8.56
C LYS A 79 -1.79 1.53 -7.99
N GLY A 80 -1.91 1.47 -6.67
CA GLY A 80 -2.87 0.61 -5.99
C GLY A 80 -4.31 0.98 -6.32
N ALA A 81 -4.61 2.28 -6.43
CA ALA A 81 -5.92 2.78 -6.82
C ALA A 81 -6.22 2.51 -8.29
N GLU A 82 -5.25 2.74 -9.18
CA GLU A 82 -5.37 2.41 -10.60
C GLU A 82 -5.65 0.92 -10.81
N ASN A 83 -4.86 0.05 -10.17
CA ASN A 83 -5.04 -1.41 -10.25
C ASN A 83 -6.38 -1.88 -9.64
N ALA A 84 -6.91 -1.13 -8.68
CA ALA A 84 -8.19 -1.45 -8.06
C ALA A 84 -9.38 -0.90 -8.86
N ARG A 85 -9.17 0.00 -9.82
CA ARG A 85 -10.22 0.76 -10.51
C ARG A 85 -11.25 -0.16 -11.15
N ASP A 86 -10.82 -1.12 -11.96
CA ASP A 86 -11.75 -2.05 -12.64
C ASP A 86 -12.58 -2.86 -11.65
N ARG A 87 -11.99 -3.26 -10.51
CA ARG A 87 -12.69 -4.00 -9.45
C ARG A 87 -13.68 -3.12 -8.71
N VAL A 88 -13.30 -1.88 -8.42
CA VAL A 88 -14.18 -0.88 -7.80
C VAL A 88 -15.35 -0.58 -8.72
N ASP A 89 -15.09 -0.34 -10.02
CA ASP A 89 -16.12 -0.07 -11.02
C ASP A 89 -17.08 -1.27 -11.18
N ALA A 90 -16.57 -2.51 -11.12
CA ALA A 90 -17.40 -3.71 -11.16
C ALA A 90 -18.33 -3.83 -9.93
N VAL A 91 -17.82 -3.54 -8.73
CA VAL A 91 -18.65 -3.48 -7.51
C VAL A 91 -19.70 -2.37 -7.64
N ILE A 92 -19.30 -1.19 -8.12
CA ILE A 92 -20.21 -0.06 -8.31
C ILE A 92 -21.36 -0.42 -9.25
N ARG A 93 -21.08 -1.01 -10.42
CA ARG A 93 -22.12 -1.43 -11.37
C ARG A 93 -23.07 -2.45 -10.75
N ARG A 94 -22.53 -3.46 -10.06
CA ARG A 94 -23.35 -4.49 -9.41
C ARG A 94 -24.30 -3.90 -8.36
N GLU A 95 -23.84 -2.95 -7.55
CA GLU A 95 -24.67 -2.30 -6.53
C GLU A 95 -25.72 -1.35 -7.15
N MET A 96 -25.51 -0.84 -8.36
CA MET A 96 -26.46 0.03 -9.08
C MET A 96 -27.49 -0.72 -9.92
N GLU A 97 -27.27 -2.02 -10.16
CA GLU A 97 -28.23 -2.92 -10.84
C GLU A 97 -29.21 -3.59 -9.86
N LEU A 98 -28.99 -3.45 -8.55
CA LEU A 98 -29.86 -3.91 -7.46
C LEU A 98 -31.02 -2.92 -7.19
#